data_AF-A0AAU7DGR5-F1
#
_entry.id   AF-A0AAU7DGR5-F1
#
_cell.length_a   1.000
_cell.length_b   1.000
_cell.length_c   1.000
_cell.angle_alpha   90.00
_cell.angle_beta   90.00
_cell.angle_gamma   90.00
#
_symmetry.space_group_name_H-M   'P 1'
#
loop_
_entity.id
_entity.type
_entity.pdbx_description
1 polymer ?
#
loop_
_entity_poly.entity_id
_entity_poly.type
_entity_poly.pdbx_seq_one_letter_code
_entity_poly.pdbx_strand_id
1 'polypeptide(L)'
;MTQSDSAMFDRAIKILDQFQIEIPSWGFANTGTRFGKFVQPAAAATLEEKFSDAAEVHRLTGSTPTLALHVLWDLPRGVADVAEVQGLERRTGIRSGSINPNLFQDQEYKYGSLCNPDGDIRGNALQHVLDSIEIGKRLHARDISLWLADGSNYPGTQSMRKRIGWLEGALNTAHQHLAADQRLLVEYKPFEPAFYHTDIADWGMSSHLCRAAGPQAFVLVDTGHHYLSQNIEQIVTWLLHLDLLGGFHFNDRRYADDDLTLGSIDPYQVFRIFHELCEDQQFPASKNPLHAVPFMIDQSHNLKGKIEAMVQTVMSAQELWLKAALIDRERLTLLQQDCDLVAAEEVFRDAFWRDVRPMIAAWRESRGLAANPLAALREGGYVERVTRERASRQSAVSSYA
;
A
#
# COMPACT_ATOMS: atom_id res chain seq x y z
N MET A 1 7.12 -35.35 9.40
CA MET A 1 7.78 -35.32 10.72
C MET A 1 7.41 -34.00 11.37
N THR A 2 6.94 -33.98 12.62
CA THR A 2 6.65 -32.72 13.32
C THR A 2 7.97 -31.97 13.55
N GLN A 3 8.10 -30.76 12.98
CA GLN A 3 9.25 -29.89 13.25
C GLN A 3 9.32 -29.61 14.76
N SER A 4 10.52 -29.58 15.33
CA SER A 4 10.68 -29.17 16.73
C SER A 4 10.36 -27.68 16.90
N ASP A 5 9.93 -27.27 18.08
CA ASP A 5 9.63 -25.86 18.39
C ASP A 5 10.84 -24.94 18.12
N SER A 6 12.06 -25.44 18.33
CA SER A 6 13.30 -24.73 18.00
C SER A 6 13.46 -24.48 16.50
N ALA A 7 13.19 -25.49 15.65
CA ALA A 7 13.33 -25.34 14.20
C ALA A 7 12.26 -24.39 13.63
N MET A 8 11.05 -24.41 14.20
CA MET A 8 9.98 -23.48 13.84
C MET A 8 10.34 -22.04 14.22
N PHE A 9 10.97 -21.84 15.38
CA PHE A 9 11.43 -20.54 15.83
C PHE A 9 12.55 -19.97 14.93
N ASP A 10 13.54 -20.78 14.57
CA ASP A 10 14.62 -20.38 13.64
C ASP A 10 14.07 -19.99 12.26
N ARG A 11 13.04 -20.69 11.77
CA ARG A 11 12.34 -20.35 10.53
C ARG A 11 11.60 -19.01 10.67
N ALA A 12 10.91 -18.78 11.77
CA ALA A 12 10.18 -17.54 12.01
C ALA A 12 11.11 -16.31 12.05
N ILE A 13 12.29 -16.42 12.68
CA ILE A 13 13.28 -15.34 12.68
C ILE A 13 13.65 -14.95 11.25
N LYS A 14 13.99 -15.92 10.40
CA LYS A 14 14.36 -15.66 8.99
C LYS A 14 13.24 -14.98 8.21
N ILE A 15 12.00 -15.44 8.41
CA ILE A 15 10.81 -14.85 7.76
C ILE A 15 10.62 -13.39 8.18
N LEU A 16 10.70 -13.11 9.49
CA LEU A 16 10.48 -11.77 10.03
C LEU A 16 11.62 -10.80 9.71
N ASP A 17 12.87 -11.27 9.63
CA ASP A 17 14.02 -10.44 9.22
C ASP A 17 13.87 -9.90 7.79
N GLN A 18 13.14 -10.63 6.94
CA GLN A 18 12.89 -10.24 5.55
C GLN A 18 11.61 -9.41 5.39
N PHE A 19 10.75 -9.36 6.42
CA PHE A 19 9.48 -8.66 6.33
C PHE A 19 9.68 -7.14 6.47
N GLN A 20 9.40 -6.44 5.37
CA GLN A 20 9.37 -4.98 5.30
C GLN A 20 8.05 -4.54 4.69
N ILE A 21 7.45 -3.48 5.24
CA ILE A 21 6.21 -2.91 4.76
C ILE A 21 6.31 -1.38 4.79
N GLU A 22 6.03 -0.75 3.67
CA GLU A 22 6.01 0.68 3.53
C GLU A 22 4.75 1.26 4.16
N ILE A 23 4.88 2.44 4.77
CA ILE A 23 3.78 3.15 5.42
C ILE A 23 3.48 4.47 4.71
N PRO A 24 2.21 4.92 4.66
CA PRO A 24 1.82 6.09 3.90
C PRO A 24 1.96 7.38 4.70
N SER A 25 2.49 8.43 4.07
CA SER A 25 2.59 9.76 4.70
C SER A 25 1.21 10.30 5.13
N TRP A 26 0.18 10.03 4.33
CA TRP A 26 -1.19 10.47 4.57
C TRP A 26 -1.87 9.72 5.72
N GLY A 27 -1.41 8.52 6.07
CA GLY A 27 -1.88 7.75 7.22
C GLY A 27 -1.62 8.42 8.57
N PHE A 28 -0.69 9.39 8.63
CA PHE A 28 -0.36 10.19 9.81
C PHE A 28 -1.13 11.52 9.89
N ALA A 29 -1.72 11.96 8.78
CA ALA A 29 -2.45 13.21 8.72
C ALA A 29 -3.86 13.06 9.29
N ASN A 30 -4.51 14.20 9.58
CA ASN A 30 -5.94 14.18 9.81
C ASN A 30 -6.64 13.76 8.51
N THR A 31 -7.50 12.77 8.59
CA THR A 31 -8.29 12.20 7.50
C THR A 31 -9.78 12.27 7.85
N GLY A 32 -10.65 12.07 6.87
CA GLY A 32 -12.09 12.11 7.09
C GLY A 32 -12.84 11.46 5.96
N THR A 33 -14.15 11.66 5.97
CA THR A 33 -15.03 11.27 4.86
C THR A 33 -15.54 12.52 4.17
N ARG A 34 -16.30 12.36 3.09
CA ARG A 34 -17.05 13.46 2.47
C ARG A 34 -17.99 14.23 3.41
N PHE A 35 -18.34 13.68 4.58
CA PHE A 35 -19.21 14.36 5.55
C PHE A 35 -18.44 15.24 6.53
N GLY A 36 -17.14 15.00 6.70
CA GLY A 36 -16.35 15.75 7.64
C GLY A 36 -15.12 14.99 8.14
N LYS A 37 -14.36 15.74 8.92
CA LYS A 37 -13.03 15.40 9.40
C LYS A 37 -12.96 15.67 10.90
N PHE A 38 -12.71 14.63 11.69
CA PHE A 38 -12.51 14.76 13.13
C PHE A 38 -11.03 14.99 13.39
N VAL A 39 -10.70 16.21 13.79
CA VAL A 39 -9.30 16.61 14.02
C VAL A 39 -8.78 15.95 15.30
N GLN A 40 -7.64 15.29 15.17
CA GLN A 40 -6.92 14.68 16.27
C GLN A 40 -5.67 15.51 16.57
N PRO A 41 -5.43 15.92 17.84
CA PRO A 41 -4.29 16.76 18.23
C PRO A 41 -2.92 16.23 17.80
N ALA A 42 -2.74 14.91 17.85
CA ALA A 42 -1.49 14.24 17.51
C ALA A 42 -1.22 14.14 16.00
N ALA A 43 -2.21 14.36 15.13
CA ALA A 43 -2.03 14.13 13.70
C ALA A 43 -1.00 15.09 13.09
N ALA A 44 -0.19 14.57 12.17
CA ALA A 44 0.83 15.33 11.46
C ALA A 44 0.20 16.35 10.50
N ALA A 45 0.72 17.57 10.49
CA ALA A 45 0.34 18.65 9.58
C ALA A 45 1.46 19.06 8.63
N THR A 46 2.71 18.68 8.94
CA THR A 46 3.90 18.97 8.14
C THR A 46 4.60 17.68 7.70
N LEU A 47 5.39 17.76 6.62
CA LEU A 47 6.18 16.63 6.16
C LEU A 47 7.16 16.14 7.24
N GLU A 48 7.78 17.05 7.99
CA GLU A 48 8.70 16.69 9.08
C GLU A 48 8.00 15.88 10.18
N GLU A 49 6.77 16.26 10.55
CA GLU A 49 5.96 15.51 11.52
C GLU A 49 5.60 14.12 10.99
N LYS A 50 5.28 13.98 9.70
CA LYS A 50 5.01 12.68 9.07
C LYS A 50 6.23 11.76 9.09
N PHE A 51 7.41 12.28 8.75
CA PHE A 51 8.67 11.52 8.85
C PHE A 51 9.03 11.15 10.29
N SER A 52 8.78 12.03 11.26
CA SER A 52 8.98 11.73 12.69
C SER A 52 8.05 10.62 13.17
N ASP A 53 6.77 10.66 12.78
CA ASP A 53 5.79 9.65 13.18
C ASP A 53 6.11 8.29 12.51
N ALA A 54 6.52 8.30 11.24
CA ALA A 54 7.01 7.11 10.55
C ALA A 54 8.25 6.51 11.23
N ALA A 55 9.18 7.36 11.68
CA ALA A 55 10.38 6.92 12.40
C ALA A 55 10.03 6.27 13.74
N GLU A 56 9.02 6.77 14.45
CA GLU A 56 8.55 6.15 15.69
C GLU A 56 7.93 4.77 15.43
N VAL A 57 7.10 4.63 14.39
CA VAL A 57 6.56 3.32 13.98
C VAL A 57 7.69 2.35 13.65
N HIS A 58 8.70 2.79 12.89
CA HIS A 58 9.85 1.95 12.54
C HIS A 58 10.67 1.56 13.77
N ARG A 59 10.95 2.51 14.67
CA ARG A 59 11.68 2.27 15.91
C ARG A 59 10.99 1.22 16.79
N LEU A 60 9.66 1.20 16.80
CA LEU A 60 8.86 0.26 17.58
C LEU A 60 8.75 -1.12 16.94
N THR A 61 8.65 -1.18 15.61
CA THR A 61 8.26 -2.41 14.89
C THR A 61 9.39 -3.09 14.11
N GLY A 62 10.43 -2.35 13.73
CA GLY A 62 11.57 -2.80 12.95
C GLY A 62 11.32 -3.07 11.46
N SER A 63 10.10 -2.85 10.95
CA SER A 63 9.69 -3.33 9.63
C SER A 63 9.21 -2.25 8.65
N THR A 64 9.26 -0.96 9.02
CA THR A 64 8.76 0.14 8.16
C THR A 64 9.84 1.16 7.76
N PRO A 65 10.83 0.79 6.93
CA PRO A 65 12.01 1.62 6.65
C PRO A 65 11.74 2.70 5.58
N THR A 66 10.60 2.64 4.91
CA THR A 66 10.20 3.58 3.86
C THR A 66 8.85 4.23 4.12
N LEU A 67 8.70 5.45 3.62
CA LEU A 67 7.49 6.27 3.70
C LEU A 67 6.99 6.60 2.29
N ALA A 68 5.81 6.12 1.90
CA ALA A 68 5.18 6.49 0.65
C ALA A 68 4.86 7.99 0.65
N LEU A 69 5.24 8.70 -0.42
CA LEU A 69 5.03 10.14 -0.54
C LEU A 69 4.03 10.45 -1.64
N HIS A 70 3.21 11.47 -1.39
CA HIS A 70 2.25 11.99 -2.34
C HIS A 70 2.70 13.35 -2.86
N VAL A 71 2.92 13.45 -4.18
CA VAL A 71 3.31 14.73 -4.81
C VAL A 71 2.16 15.73 -4.65
N LEU A 72 2.48 17.01 -4.51
CA LEU A 72 1.61 18.13 -4.11
C LEU A 72 1.23 18.17 -2.62
N TRP A 73 1.04 17.04 -1.93
CA TRP A 73 0.79 17.03 -0.49
C TRP A 73 2.08 17.11 0.33
N ASP A 74 3.05 16.26 -0.03
CA ASP A 74 4.36 16.17 0.63
C ASP A 74 5.42 16.96 -0.12
N LEU A 75 5.24 17.13 -1.44
CA LEU A 75 6.12 17.91 -2.31
C LEU A 75 5.30 18.98 -3.07
N PRO A 76 4.78 20.01 -2.39
CA PRO A 76 3.95 21.06 -3.00
C PRO A 76 4.66 21.87 -4.10
N ARG A 77 6.00 21.93 -4.09
CA ARG A 77 6.83 22.56 -5.13
C ARG A 77 7.50 21.52 -6.04
N GLY A 78 7.04 20.27 -6.01
CA GLY A 78 7.53 19.16 -6.84
C GLY A 78 9.03 18.93 -6.67
N VAL A 79 9.77 18.92 -7.78
CA VAL A 79 11.22 18.67 -7.83
C VAL A 79 12.02 19.61 -6.91
N ALA A 80 11.52 20.82 -6.64
CA ALA A 80 12.21 21.78 -5.76
C ALA A 80 12.25 21.35 -4.28
N ASP A 81 11.36 20.44 -3.84
CA ASP A 81 11.31 19.97 -2.45
C ASP A 81 12.22 18.77 -2.18
N VAL A 82 12.79 18.13 -3.21
CA VAL A 82 13.61 16.92 -3.09
C VAL A 82 14.75 17.07 -2.07
N ALA A 83 15.43 18.22 -2.05
CA ALA A 83 16.55 18.45 -1.13
C ALA A 83 16.10 18.49 0.35
N GLU A 84 14.89 18.99 0.61
CA GLU A 84 14.28 18.99 1.94
C GLU A 84 13.92 17.57 2.38
N VAL A 85 13.30 16.79 1.48
CA VAL A 85 12.96 15.37 1.70
C VAL A 85 14.22 14.57 2.03
N GLN A 86 15.28 14.65 1.23
CA GLN A 86 16.55 13.98 1.52
C GLN A 86 17.16 14.43 2.86
N GLY A 87 16.93 15.69 3.24
CA GLY A 87 17.29 16.20 4.55
C GLY A 87 16.54 15.51 5.69
N LEU A 88 15.26 15.21 5.50
CA LEU A 88 14.45 14.46 6.46
C LEU A 88 14.88 12.99 6.54
N GLU A 89 15.12 12.34 5.40
CA GLU A 89 15.59 10.95 5.36
C GLU A 89 16.87 10.75 6.19
N ARG A 90 17.83 11.67 6.05
CA ARG A 90 19.08 11.63 6.84
C ARG A 90 18.85 11.83 8.34
N ARG A 91 17.87 12.64 8.74
CA ARG A 91 17.58 12.93 10.15
C ARG A 91 16.82 11.80 10.84
N THR A 92 15.89 11.18 10.14
CA THR A 92 14.97 10.19 10.71
C THR A 92 15.39 8.75 10.46
N GLY A 93 16.23 8.52 9.44
CA GLY A 93 16.59 7.17 8.99
C GLY A 93 15.51 6.49 8.14
N ILE A 94 14.40 7.17 7.85
CA ILE A 94 13.32 6.67 7.00
C ILE A 94 13.56 7.16 5.57
N ARG A 95 13.57 6.25 4.61
CA ARG A 95 13.75 6.61 3.19
C ARG A 95 12.41 6.95 2.54
N SER A 96 12.45 7.71 1.45
CA SER A 96 11.31 7.86 0.57
C SER A 96 10.96 6.51 -0.06
N GLY A 97 9.68 6.22 -0.04
CA GLY A 97 9.06 5.03 -0.59
C GLY A 97 8.56 5.25 -2.01
N SER A 98 7.41 4.66 -2.34
CA SER A 98 6.68 4.95 -3.57
C SER A 98 6.34 6.45 -3.70
N ILE A 99 6.36 6.93 -4.94
CA ILE A 99 5.94 8.30 -5.29
C ILE A 99 4.57 8.25 -5.96
N ASN A 100 3.61 8.97 -5.40
CA ASN A 100 2.20 8.95 -5.77
C ASN A 100 1.82 10.33 -6.37
N PRO A 101 1.64 10.48 -7.70
CA PRO A 101 1.21 11.74 -8.32
C PRO A 101 -0.25 12.08 -7.95
N ASN A 102 -0.55 13.37 -7.75
CA ASN A 102 -1.93 13.83 -7.51
C ASN A 102 -2.57 14.37 -8.77
N LEU A 103 -3.58 13.66 -9.27
CA LEU A 103 -4.32 14.03 -10.48
C LEU A 103 -5.84 14.10 -10.24
N PHE A 104 -6.26 14.30 -8.99
CA PHE A 104 -7.66 14.12 -8.59
C PHE A 104 -8.25 15.24 -7.73
N GLN A 105 -7.46 16.26 -7.37
CA GLN A 105 -7.95 17.38 -6.53
C GLN A 105 -8.04 18.72 -7.26
N ASP A 106 -7.21 18.96 -8.28
CA ASP A 106 -7.21 20.25 -8.97
C ASP A 106 -8.47 20.47 -9.80
N GLN A 107 -8.91 21.73 -9.87
CA GLN A 107 -10.17 22.13 -10.47
C GLN A 107 -10.27 21.76 -11.96
N GLU A 108 -9.14 21.73 -12.67
CA GLU A 108 -9.09 21.34 -14.09
C GLU A 108 -9.39 19.85 -14.31
N TYR A 109 -9.14 19.00 -13.30
CA TYR A 109 -9.34 17.54 -13.37
C TYR A 109 -10.77 17.08 -13.10
N LYS A 110 -11.73 18.01 -12.94
CA LYS A 110 -13.16 17.69 -12.69
C LYS A 110 -13.82 16.77 -13.73
N TYR A 111 -13.26 16.66 -14.94
CA TYR A 111 -13.76 15.79 -16.03
C TYR A 111 -12.73 14.72 -16.45
N GLY A 112 -11.75 14.45 -15.59
CA GLY A 112 -10.62 13.57 -15.83
C GLY A 112 -9.29 14.32 -15.90
N SER A 113 -8.20 13.59 -15.74
CA SER A 113 -6.82 14.04 -15.85
C SER A 113 -6.20 13.53 -17.16
N LEU A 114 -5.55 12.37 -17.16
CA LEU A 114 -4.96 11.73 -18.34
C LEU A 114 -6.01 11.33 -19.38
N CYS A 115 -7.29 11.20 -19.00
CA CYS A 115 -8.38 10.90 -19.93
C CYS A 115 -9.28 12.12 -20.21
N ASN A 116 -8.91 13.33 -19.76
CA ASN A 116 -9.71 14.55 -20.00
C ASN A 116 -10.00 14.73 -21.51
N PRO A 117 -11.19 15.18 -21.93
CA PRO A 117 -11.46 15.49 -23.35
C PRO A 117 -10.57 16.61 -23.90
N ASP A 118 -10.15 17.57 -23.07
CA ASP A 118 -9.24 18.64 -23.44
C ASP A 118 -7.79 18.13 -23.56
N GLY A 119 -7.15 18.41 -24.70
CA GLY A 119 -5.77 18.00 -24.95
C GLY A 119 -4.74 18.69 -24.07
N ASP A 120 -4.98 19.94 -23.71
CA ASP A 120 -4.04 20.72 -22.91
C ASP A 120 -4.03 20.23 -21.46
N ILE A 121 -5.21 19.91 -20.90
CA ILE A 121 -5.34 19.32 -19.56
C ILE A 121 -4.66 17.95 -19.49
N ARG A 122 -4.83 17.11 -20.53
CA ARG A 122 -4.10 15.83 -20.60
C ARG A 122 -2.58 16.05 -20.64
N GLY A 123 -2.12 17.04 -21.39
CA GLY A 123 -0.71 17.43 -21.46
C GLY A 123 -0.16 17.84 -20.09
N ASN A 124 -0.89 18.67 -19.34
CA ASN A 124 -0.53 19.08 -17.99
C ASN A 124 -0.45 17.89 -17.02
N ALA A 125 -1.48 17.03 -17.02
CA ALA A 125 -1.52 15.83 -16.19
C ALA A 125 -0.35 14.88 -16.50
N LEU A 126 -0.05 14.67 -17.78
CA LEU A 126 1.10 13.85 -18.19
C LEU A 126 2.41 14.48 -17.71
N GLN A 127 2.59 15.79 -17.87
CA GLN A 127 3.79 16.47 -17.39
C GLN A 127 3.97 16.29 -15.87
N HIS A 128 2.89 16.36 -15.09
CA HIS A 128 2.94 16.10 -13.65
C HIS A 128 3.40 14.67 -13.31
N VAL A 129 2.98 13.67 -14.09
CA VAL A 129 3.49 12.29 -13.95
C VAL A 129 4.98 12.22 -14.28
N LEU A 130 5.43 12.89 -15.35
CA LEU A 130 6.86 12.92 -15.72
C LEU A 130 7.72 13.60 -14.65
N ASP A 131 7.23 14.70 -14.06
CA ASP A 131 7.89 15.38 -12.95
C ASP A 131 7.96 14.48 -11.70
N SER A 132 6.91 13.67 -11.46
CA SER A 132 6.88 12.69 -10.37
C SER A 132 7.86 11.54 -10.58
N ILE A 133 8.04 11.08 -11.82
CA ILE A 133 9.09 10.13 -12.19
C ILE A 133 10.47 10.72 -11.88
N GLU A 134 10.71 11.98 -12.24
CA GLU A 134 11.96 12.69 -11.95
C GLU A 134 12.21 12.87 -10.45
N ILE A 135 11.17 13.19 -9.66
CA ILE A 135 11.24 13.18 -8.19
C ILE A 135 11.70 11.79 -7.71
N GLY A 136 11.08 10.73 -8.23
CA GLY A 136 11.44 9.36 -7.88
C GLY A 136 12.91 9.04 -8.17
N LYS A 137 13.45 9.46 -9.32
CA LYS A 137 14.87 9.29 -9.65
C LYS A 137 15.79 9.96 -8.64
N ARG A 138 15.46 11.19 -8.23
CA ARG A 138 16.30 11.96 -7.30
C ARG A 138 16.20 11.49 -5.84
N LEU A 139 15.08 10.89 -5.48
CA LEU A 139 14.86 10.27 -4.16
C LEU A 139 15.25 8.78 -4.14
N HIS A 140 15.68 8.22 -5.28
CA HIS A 140 15.93 6.80 -5.43
C HIS A 140 14.71 5.92 -5.10
N ALA A 141 13.52 6.45 -5.34
CA ALA A 141 12.27 5.72 -5.26
C ALA A 141 12.08 4.88 -6.51
N ARG A 142 11.98 3.58 -6.30
CA ARG A 142 11.76 2.59 -7.35
C ARG A 142 10.38 2.73 -7.99
N ASP A 143 9.37 2.93 -7.16
CA ASP A 143 7.97 2.73 -7.55
C ASP A 143 7.25 4.07 -7.75
N ILE A 144 6.70 4.26 -8.94
CA ILE A 144 5.79 5.37 -9.26
C ILE A 144 4.38 4.78 -9.26
N SER A 145 3.63 5.04 -8.19
CA SER A 145 2.29 4.50 -7.98
C SER A 145 1.25 5.46 -8.54
N LEU A 146 0.48 5.00 -9.53
CA LEU A 146 -0.47 5.82 -10.26
C LEU A 146 -1.89 5.29 -10.07
N TRP A 147 -2.62 5.96 -9.18
CA TRP A 147 -4.07 5.90 -9.09
C TRP A 147 -4.69 7.12 -9.78
N LEU A 148 -5.79 6.91 -10.52
CA LEU A 148 -6.50 7.96 -11.24
C LEU A 148 -7.97 7.99 -10.85
N ALA A 149 -8.48 9.19 -10.60
CA ALA A 149 -9.91 9.46 -10.40
C ALA A 149 -10.72 9.44 -11.71
N ASP A 150 -10.06 9.22 -12.84
CA ASP A 150 -10.62 9.30 -14.19
C ASP A 150 -11.80 8.34 -14.39
N GLY A 151 -12.91 8.91 -14.85
CA GLY A 151 -14.14 8.21 -15.15
C GLY A 151 -15.27 9.19 -15.46
N SER A 152 -16.51 8.70 -15.45
CA SER A 152 -17.70 9.56 -15.50
C SER A 152 -18.81 9.10 -14.57
N ASN A 153 -19.75 10.01 -14.30
CA ASN A 153 -20.88 9.79 -13.40
C ASN A 153 -22.21 9.53 -14.12
N TYR A 154 -22.28 9.72 -15.44
CA TYR A 154 -23.53 9.60 -16.20
C TYR A 154 -23.32 8.98 -17.59
N PRO A 155 -24.22 8.08 -18.03
CA PRO A 155 -24.19 7.51 -19.38
C PRO A 155 -24.16 8.55 -20.50
N GLY A 156 -23.31 8.33 -21.51
CA GLY A 156 -23.24 9.16 -22.72
C GLY A 156 -22.51 10.50 -22.57
N THR A 157 -22.09 10.88 -21.36
CA THR A 157 -21.40 12.17 -21.13
C THR A 157 -19.96 12.20 -21.61
N GLN A 158 -19.33 11.03 -21.77
CA GLN A 158 -17.95 10.88 -22.25
C GLN A 158 -17.78 9.63 -23.10
N SER A 159 -16.77 9.61 -23.97
CA SER A 159 -16.48 8.48 -24.86
C SER A 159 -15.44 7.55 -24.24
N MET A 160 -15.89 6.45 -23.63
CA MET A 160 -15.01 5.40 -23.07
C MET A 160 -13.95 4.95 -24.09
N ARG A 161 -14.36 4.76 -25.35
CA ARG A 161 -13.46 4.34 -26.44
C ARG A 161 -12.29 5.30 -26.65
N LYS A 162 -12.51 6.61 -26.61
CA LYS A 162 -11.43 7.59 -26.77
C LYS A 162 -10.51 7.61 -25.56
N ARG A 163 -11.10 7.52 -24.36
CA ARG A 163 -10.38 7.57 -23.10
C ARG A 163 -9.39 6.41 -22.92
N ILE A 164 -9.76 5.19 -23.35
CA ILE A 164 -8.83 4.04 -23.40
C ILE A 164 -7.57 4.41 -24.18
N GLY A 165 -7.71 4.91 -25.41
CA GLY A 165 -6.55 5.25 -26.25
C GLY A 165 -5.72 6.42 -25.71
N TRP A 166 -6.35 7.39 -25.03
CA TRP A 166 -5.63 8.47 -24.35
C TRP A 166 -4.81 7.95 -23.18
N LEU A 167 -5.38 7.06 -22.37
CA LEU A 167 -4.69 6.48 -21.23
C LEU A 167 -3.54 5.57 -21.66
N GLU A 168 -3.75 4.72 -22.68
CA GLU A 168 -2.69 3.90 -23.27
C GLU A 168 -1.50 4.77 -23.72
N GLY A 169 -1.77 5.87 -24.43
CA GLY A 169 -0.72 6.79 -24.88
C GLY A 169 0.00 7.49 -23.73
N ALA A 170 -0.73 7.92 -22.70
CA ALA A 170 -0.14 8.56 -21.52
C ALA A 170 0.75 7.60 -20.73
N LEU A 171 0.27 6.38 -20.44
CA LEU A 171 1.05 5.38 -19.69
C LEU A 171 2.26 4.89 -20.48
N ASN A 172 2.14 4.72 -21.80
CA ASN A 172 3.30 4.40 -22.65
C ASN A 172 4.34 5.53 -22.62
N THR A 173 3.91 6.79 -22.66
CA THR A 173 4.83 7.93 -22.56
C THR A 173 5.50 7.97 -21.19
N ALA A 174 4.75 7.79 -20.09
CA ALA A 174 5.29 7.72 -18.74
C ALA A 174 6.31 6.57 -18.60
N HIS A 175 6.00 5.38 -19.12
CA HIS A 175 6.90 4.23 -19.15
C HIS A 175 8.25 4.56 -19.81
N GLN A 176 8.24 5.22 -20.97
CA GLN A 176 9.46 5.61 -21.69
C GLN A 176 10.38 6.56 -20.90
N HIS A 177 9.85 7.25 -19.89
CA HIS A 177 10.62 8.17 -19.06
C HIS A 177 11.16 7.55 -17.77
N LEU A 178 10.76 6.32 -17.42
CA LEU A 178 11.28 5.61 -16.25
C LEU A 178 12.80 5.40 -16.36
N ALA A 179 13.50 5.47 -15.23
CA ALA A 179 14.84 4.92 -15.15
C ALA A 179 14.79 3.38 -15.21
N ALA A 180 15.92 2.73 -15.52
CA ALA A 180 15.98 1.27 -15.72
C ALA A 180 15.58 0.45 -14.47
N ASP A 181 15.75 1.03 -13.28
CA ASP A 181 15.40 0.43 -12.00
C ASP A 181 14.00 0.85 -11.52
N GLN A 182 13.34 1.82 -12.16
CA GLN A 182 12.01 2.26 -11.76
C GLN A 182 10.91 1.36 -12.30
N ARG A 183 9.73 1.43 -11.68
CA ARG A 183 8.51 0.75 -12.11
C ARG A 183 7.34 1.71 -12.09
N LEU A 184 6.42 1.55 -13.04
CA LEU A 184 5.12 2.20 -13.03
C LEU A 184 4.10 1.21 -12.47
N LEU A 185 3.49 1.54 -11.33
CA LEU A 185 2.44 0.72 -10.73
C LEU A 185 1.09 1.34 -11.08
N VAL A 186 0.27 0.61 -11.83
CA VAL A 186 -1.06 1.07 -12.27
C VAL A 186 -2.08 0.47 -11.32
N GLU A 187 -2.74 1.33 -10.55
CA GLU A 187 -3.74 0.94 -9.57
C GLU A 187 -5.15 1.03 -10.16
N TYR A 188 -5.95 -0.03 -9.98
CA TYR A 188 -7.35 -0.02 -10.39
C TYR A 188 -8.26 0.29 -9.23
N LYS A 189 -9.40 0.94 -9.53
CA LYS A 189 -10.50 1.18 -8.58
C LYS A 189 -11.85 1.12 -9.29
N PRO A 190 -12.80 0.26 -8.86
CA PRO A 190 -14.06 0.07 -9.57
C PRO A 190 -15.01 1.29 -9.58
N PHE A 191 -14.94 2.12 -8.55
CA PHE A 191 -15.74 3.34 -8.40
C PHE A 191 -15.13 4.28 -7.35
N GLU A 192 -15.68 5.49 -7.26
CA GLU A 192 -15.23 6.59 -6.40
C GLU A 192 -13.88 7.19 -6.84
N PRO A 193 -13.85 8.46 -7.28
CA PRO A 193 -14.95 9.43 -7.28
C PRO A 193 -15.91 9.29 -8.47
N ALA A 194 -15.61 8.45 -9.45
CA ALA A 194 -16.52 8.19 -10.57
C ALA A 194 -17.53 7.08 -10.23
N PHE A 195 -18.82 7.30 -10.53
CA PHE A 195 -19.92 6.44 -10.08
C PHE A 195 -20.70 5.75 -11.20
N TYR A 196 -20.33 5.96 -12.47
CA TYR A 196 -20.91 5.22 -13.60
C TYR A 196 -19.86 4.34 -14.30
N HIS A 197 -18.68 4.88 -14.61
CA HIS A 197 -17.52 4.08 -15.00
C HIS A 197 -16.23 4.76 -14.53
N THR A 198 -15.20 3.96 -14.23
CA THR A 198 -13.81 4.40 -14.06
C THR A 198 -12.99 3.90 -15.25
N ASP A 199 -11.91 4.62 -15.60
CA ASP A 199 -11.04 4.23 -16.72
C ASP A 199 -10.14 3.03 -16.39
N ILE A 200 -10.00 2.67 -15.11
CA ILE A 200 -9.24 1.52 -14.62
C ILE A 200 -10.07 0.80 -13.54
N ALA A 201 -11.16 0.14 -13.94
CA ALA A 201 -12.13 -0.41 -12.98
C ALA A 201 -11.71 -1.72 -12.30
N ASP A 202 -10.88 -2.53 -12.94
CA ASP A 202 -10.49 -3.85 -12.45
C ASP A 202 -9.07 -4.25 -12.87
N TRP A 203 -8.62 -5.37 -12.29
CA TRP A 203 -7.30 -5.95 -12.53
C TRP A 203 -7.07 -6.32 -14.00
N GLY A 204 -8.13 -6.64 -14.77
CA GLY A 204 -8.04 -6.99 -16.18
C GLY A 204 -7.75 -5.76 -17.04
N MET A 205 -8.45 -4.66 -16.78
CA MET A 205 -8.16 -3.36 -17.41
C MET A 205 -6.75 -2.88 -17.06
N SER A 206 -6.37 -2.97 -15.77
CA SER A 206 -5.02 -2.60 -15.33
C SER A 206 -3.94 -3.46 -16.00
N SER A 207 -4.16 -4.78 -16.08
CA SER A 207 -3.23 -5.70 -16.75
C SER A 207 -3.06 -5.38 -18.24
N HIS A 208 -4.14 -5.01 -18.93
CA HIS A 208 -4.08 -4.56 -20.32
C HIS A 208 -3.25 -3.28 -20.44
N LEU A 209 -3.54 -2.28 -19.61
CA LEU A 209 -2.84 -1.00 -19.62
C LEU A 209 -1.35 -1.13 -19.29
N CYS A 210 -0.97 -1.98 -18.34
CA CYS A 210 0.44 -2.28 -18.05
C CYS A 210 1.15 -2.87 -19.27
N ARG A 211 0.54 -3.84 -19.94
CA ARG A 211 1.11 -4.44 -21.16
C ARG A 211 1.23 -3.42 -22.30
N ALA A 212 0.25 -2.53 -22.44
CA ALA A 212 0.28 -1.45 -23.43
C ALA A 212 1.34 -0.39 -23.11
N ALA A 213 1.58 -0.13 -21.83
CA ALA A 213 2.56 0.84 -21.36
C ALA A 213 4.00 0.36 -21.65
N GLY A 214 4.39 -0.81 -21.13
CA GLY A 214 5.71 -1.39 -21.38
C GLY A 214 6.21 -2.32 -20.25
N PRO A 215 7.41 -2.91 -20.40
CA PRO A 215 7.93 -3.97 -19.52
C PRO A 215 8.25 -3.57 -18.07
N GLN A 216 8.18 -2.27 -17.73
CA GLN A 216 8.37 -1.78 -16.35
C GLN A 216 7.04 -1.37 -15.71
N ALA A 217 5.91 -1.65 -16.36
CA ALA A 217 4.58 -1.37 -15.84
C ALA A 217 3.94 -2.62 -15.24
N PHE A 218 3.42 -2.50 -14.03
CA PHE A 218 2.84 -3.59 -13.26
C PHE A 218 1.54 -3.15 -12.58
N VAL A 219 0.70 -4.11 -12.23
CA VAL A 219 -0.58 -3.86 -11.55
C VAL A 219 -0.34 -3.67 -10.05
N LEU A 220 -0.91 -2.61 -9.49
CA LEU A 220 -1.01 -2.42 -8.05
C LEU A 220 -2.37 -2.92 -7.56
N VAL A 221 -2.36 -3.78 -6.55
CA VAL A 221 -3.59 -4.32 -5.95
C VAL A 221 -3.86 -3.61 -4.63
N ASP A 222 -4.90 -2.80 -4.58
CA ASP A 222 -5.45 -2.31 -3.32
C ASP A 222 -6.56 -3.26 -2.82
N THR A 223 -6.46 -3.74 -1.57
CA THR A 223 -7.43 -4.70 -1.00
C THR A 223 -8.86 -4.16 -0.91
N GLY A 224 -9.01 -2.83 -0.85
CA GLY A 224 -10.24 -2.07 -0.83
C GLY A 224 -10.93 -2.00 -2.20
N HIS A 225 -10.16 -2.06 -3.28
CA HIS A 225 -10.56 -1.68 -4.64
C HIS A 225 -11.15 -2.81 -5.49
N HIS A 226 -12.14 -3.52 -4.95
CA HIS A 226 -12.79 -4.59 -5.70
C HIS A 226 -14.31 -4.56 -5.56
N TYR A 227 -15.01 -5.12 -6.55
CA TYR A 227 -16.44 -5.39 -6.40
C TYR A 227 -16.72 -6.29 -5.19
N LEU A 228 -17.95 -6.23 -4.69
CA LEU A 228 -18.38 -7.06 -3.58
C LEU A 228 -18.19 -8.56 -3.91
N SER A 229 -17.77 -9.34 -2.92
CA SER A 229 -17.51 -10.79 -3.03
C SER A 229 -16.40 -11.23 -3.99
N GLN A 230 -15.60 -10.29 -4.51
CA GLN A 230 -14.43 -10.64 -5.31
C GLN A 230 -13.44 -11.47 -4.49
N ASN A 231 -13.03 -12.62 -5.03
CA ASN A 231 -11.90 -13.37 -4.51
C ASN A 231 -10.61 -12.64 -4.92
N ILE A 232 -9.91 -12.03 -3.96
CA ILE A 232 -8.75 -11.19 -4.19
C ILE A 232 -7.48 -12.05 -4.30
N GLU A 233 -7.35 -13.07 -3.46
CA GLU A 233 -6.24 -14.02 -3.52
C GLU A 233 -6.16 -14.72 -4.89
N GLN A 234 -7.29 -15.02 -5.53
CA GLN A 234 -7.32 -15.52 -6.91
C GLN A 234 -6.77 -14.50 -7.92
N ILE A 235 -7.10 -13.21 -7.78
CA ILE A 235 -6.53 -12.15 -8.64
C ILE A 235 -5.02 -12.07 -8.45
N VAL A 236 -4.55 -12.14 -7.19
CA VAL A 236 -3.13 -12.17 -6.86
C VAL A 236 -2.44 -13.35 -7.54
N THR A 237 -2.98 -14.56 -7.44
CA THR A 237 -2.44 -15.75 -8.12
C THR A 237 -2.35 -15.54 -9.65
N TRP A 238 -3.37 -14.94 -10.28
CA TRP A 238 -3.33 -14.61 -11.71
C TRP A 238 -2.25 -13.59 -12.05
N LEU A 239 -2.12 -12.52 -11.29
CA LEU A 239 -1.13 -11.47 -11.55
C LEU A 239 0.30 -11.97 -11.34
N LEU A 240 0.54 -12.83 -10.34
CA LEU A 240 1.82 -13.53 -10.15
C LEU A 240 2.12 -14.44 -11.35
N HIS A 241 1.16 -15.25 -11.77
CA HIS A 241 1.31 -16.14 -12.93
C HIS A 241 1.62 -15.38 -14.23
N LEU A 242 1.06 -14.18 -14.38
CA LEU A 242 1.24 -13.33 -15.56
C LEU A 242 2.48 -12.43 -15.50
N ASP A 243 3.28 -12.48 -14.43
CA ASP A 243 4.41 -11.57 -14.18
C ASP A 243 4.00 -10.09 -14.21
N LEU A 244 2.82 -9.79 -13.65
CA LEU A 244 2.22 -8.46 -13.64
C LEU A 244 1.93 -7.92 -12.25
N LEU A 245 2.16 -8.68 -11.17
CA LEU A 245 1.96 -8.17 -9.83
C LEU A 245 3.06 -7.18 -9.45
N GLY A 246 2.69 -5.92 -9.32
CA GLY A 246 3.61 -4.82 -9.02
C GLY A 246 3.82 -4.58 -7.54
N GLY A 247 2.77 -4.73 -6.74
CA GLY A 247 2.74 -4.41 -5.31
C GLY A 247 1.33 -4.42 -4.73
N PHE A 248 1.24 -4.10 -3.45
CA PHE A 248 -0.03 -3.97 -2.74
C PHE A 248 -0.18 -2.62 -2.08
N HIS A 249 -1.41 -2.13 -2.08
CA HIS A 249 -1.94 -1.22 -1.06
C HIS A 249 -2.83 -2.03 -0.11
N PHE A 250 -2.39 -2.13 1.14
CA PHE A 250 -3.00 -2.95 2.15
C PHE A 250 -3.85 -2.10 3.11
N ASN A 251 -5.12 -2.48 3.21
CA ASN A 251 -6.12 -2.00 4.15
C ASN A 251 -7.03 -3.18 4.55
N ASP A 252 -8.12 -2.86 5.24
CA ASP A 252 -9.26 -3.75 5.37
C ASP A 252 -10.55 -2.99 5.05
N ARG A 253 -11.60 -3.74 4.74
CA ARG A 253 -12.89 -3.18 4.38
C ARG A 253 -14.05 -4.12 4.68
N ARG A 254 -15.24 -3.53 4.83
CA ARG A 254 -16.51 -4.25 4.93
C ARG A 254 -17.43 -4.00 3.73
N TYR A 255 -17.45 -2.79 3.20
CA TYR A 255 -18.40 -2.36 2.18
C TYR A 255 -17.72 -1.96 0.86
N ALA A 256 -16.76 -1.04 0.93
CA ALA A 256 -16.16 -0.41 -0.23
C ALA A 256 -14.68 -0.16 0.05
N ASP A 257 -14.10 0.86 -0.55
CA ASP A 257 -12.81 1.36 -0.14
C ASP A 257 -12.92 2.09 1.22
N ASP A 258 -12.98 1.29 2.29
CA ASP A 258 -13.23 1.80 3.65
C ASP A 258 -11.93 2.24 4.35
N ASP A 259 -10.76 1.89 3.80
CA ASP A 259 -9.44 2.29 4.28
C ASP A 259 -9.14 1.94 5.76
N LEU A 260 -9.67 0.82 6.25
CA LEU A 260 -9.57 0.43 7.66
C LEU A 260 -8.24 -0.26 7.96
N THR A 261 -7.94 -0.39 9.26
CA THR A 261 -6.78 -1.13 9.76
C THR A 261 -6.73 -2.55 9.18
N LEU A 262 -5.62 -2.89 8.52
CA LEU A 262 -5.37 -4.23 7.98
C LEU A 262 -5.68 -5.34 9.00
N GLY A 263 -6.51 -6.30 8.56
CA GLY A 263 -6.92 -7.47 9.33
C GLY A 263 -7.89 -7.20 10.47
N SER A 264 -8.53 -6.03 10.50
CA SER A 264 -9.52 -5.67 11.53
C SER A 264 -10.95 -6.15 11.23
N ILE A 265 -11.26 -6.47 9.98
CA ILE A 265 -12.58 -6.95 9.52
C ILE A 265 -12.46 -8.40 9.02
N ASP A 266 -11.60 -8.66 8.03
CA ASP A 266 -11.34 -10.02 7.51
C ASP A 266 -9.84 -10.36 7.48
N PRO A 267 -9.24 -10.68 8.65
CA PRO A 267 -7.85 -11.11 8.71
C PRO A 267 -7.58 -12.40 7.93
N TYR A 268 -8.60 -13.24 7.67
CA TYR A 268 -8.41 -14.49 6.95
C TYR A 268 -8.20 -14.23 5.44
N GLN A 269 -8.81 -13.20 4.86
CA GLN A 269 -8.53 -12.79 3.48
C GLN A 269 -7.08 -12.34 3.31
N VAL A 270 -6.58 -11.48 4.19
CA VAL A 270 -5.18 -11.02 4.15
C VAL A 270 -4.21 -12.20 4.30
N PHE A 271 -4.51 -13.14 5.21
CA PHE A 271 -3.74 -14.38 5.33
C PHE A 271 -3.74 -15.23 4.05
N ARG A 272 -4.89 -15.36 3.37
CA ARG A 272 -4.98 -16.06 2.07
C ARG A 272 -4.16 -15.35 0.98
N ILE A 273 -4.16 -14.02 0.95
CA ILE A 273 -3.28 -13.25 0.04
C ILE A 273 -1.80 -13.50 0.35
N PHE A 274 -1.40 -13.42 1.62
CA PHE A 274 -0.03 -13.69 2.03
C PHE A 274 0.41 -15.14 1.75
N HIS A 275 -0.51 -16.11 1.77
CA HIS A 275 -0.21 -17.48 1.37
C HIS A 275 0.29 -17.55 -0.08
N GLU A 276 -0.41 -16.93 -1.02
CA GLU A 276 -0.03 -16.91 -2.44
C GLU A 276 1.33 -16.22 -2.64
N LEU A 277 1.59 -15.14 -1.90
CA LEU A 277 2.86 -14.42 -1.98
C LEU A 277 4.04 -15.21 -1.42
N CYS A 278 3.82 -15.92 -0.32
CA CYS A 278 4.81 -16.85 0.23
C CYS A 278 5.08 -18.03 -0.72
N GLU A 279 4.11 -18.42 -1.54
CA GLU A 279 4.27 -19.47 -2.55
C GLU A 279 5.19 -19.01 -3.68
N ASP A 280 4.93 -17.81 -4.24
CA ASP A 280 5.78 -17.22 -5.27
C ASP A 280 7.21 -16.94 -4.78
N GLN A 281 7.39 -16.52 -3.52
CA GLN A 281 8.75 -16.35 -2.96
C GLN A 281 9.55 -17.67 -2.93
N GLN A 282 8.89 -18.81 -2.71
CA GLN A 282 9.54 -20.11 -2.69
C GLN A 282 9.74 -20.68 -4.09
N PHE A 283 8.80 -20.44 -5.00
CA PHE A 283 8.79 -20.92 -6.37
C PHE A 283 8.48 -19.77 -7.34
N PRO A 284 9.43 -18.85 -7.58
CA PRO A 284 9.16 -17.65 -8.36
C PRO A 284 8.69 -17.99 -9.76
N ALA A 285 7.49 -17.54 -10.13
CA ALA A 285 6.99 -17.68 -11.50
C ALA A 285 7.78 -16.75 -12.46
N SER A 286 8.17 -15.58 -11.94
CA SER A 286 8.89 -14.56 -12.68
C SER A 286 10.41 -14.70 -12.61
N LYS A 287 11.09 -14.40 -13.72
CA LYS A 287 12.54 -14.17 -13.77
C LYS A 287 12.89 -12.67 -13.87
N ASN A 288 11.90 -11.80 -13.83
CA ASN A 288 12.09 -10.38 -13.97
C ASN A 288 12.70 -9.82 -12.69
N PRO A 289 13.91 -9.21 -12.72
CA PRO A 289 14.56 -8.67 -11.53
C PRO A 289 13.76 -7.52 -10.89
N LEU A 290 12.81 -6.94 -11.62
CA LEU A 290 11.90 -5.91 -11.12
C LEU A 290 10.66 -6.47 -10.41
N HIS A 291 10.43 -7.79 -10.40
CA HIS A 291 9.22 -8.41 -9.85
C HIS A 291 9.20 -8.53 -8.30
N ALA A 292 10.10 -7.87 -7.59
CA ALA A 292 10.03 -7.83 -6.12
C ALA A 292 8.82 -7.02 -5.66
N VAL A 293 7.77 -7.72 -5.22
CA VAL A 293 6.47 -7.18 -4.78
C VAL A 293 6.61 -6.45 -3.45
N PRO A 294 6.58 -5.10 -3.42
CA PRO A 294 6.57 -4.33 -2.19
C PRO A 294 5.21 -4.44 -1.51
N PHE A 295 5.22 -4.46 -0.19
CA PHE A 295 4.02 -4.29 0.63
C PHE A 295 3.95 -2.84 1.04
N MET A 296 2.86 -2.16 0.70
CA MET A 296 2.60 -0.77 1.10
C MET A 296 1.25 -0.74 1.80
N ILE A 297 1.15 0.02 2.89
CA ILE A 297 -0.14 0.31 3.54
C ILE A 297 -0.78 1.49 2.81
N ASP A 298 -2.08 1.42 2.57
CA ASP A 298 -2.89 2.57 2.21
C ASP A 298 -4.12 2.58 3.10
N GLN A 299 -4.21 3.50 4.06
CA GLN A 299 -5.24 3.49 5.09
C GLN A 299 -5.56 4.91 5.58
N SER A 300 -6.78 5.08 6.08
CA SER A 300 -7.36 6.34 6.53
C SER A 300 -7.88 6.23 7.97
N HIS A 301 -7.07 6.70 8.92
CA HIS A 301 -7.36 6.53 10.35
C HIS A 301 -8.31 7.59 10.91
N ASN A 302 -9.58 7.55 10.56
CA ASN A 302 -10.52 8.62 10.91
C ASN A 302 -10.76 8.77 12.43
N LEU A 303 -10.84 7.66 13.17
CA LEU A 303 -11.20 7.64 14.59
C LEU A 303 -10.09 7.17 15.53
N LYS A 304 -9.27 6.21 15.10
CA LYS A 304 -8.12 5.74 15.88
C LYS A 304 -7.01 6.80 15.86
N GLY A 305 -6.22 6.84 16.94
CA GLY A 305 -4.96 7.59 16.97
C GLY A 305 -4.06 7.18 15.81
N LYS A 306 -3.44 8.15 15.15
CA LYS A 306 -2.73 7.94 13.87
C LYS A 306 -1.54 6.99 14.02
N ILE A 307 -0.72 7.20 15.04
CA ILE A 307 0.47 6.39 15.32
C ILE A 307 0.04 5.01 15.84
N GLU A 308 -0.92 4.98 16.77
CA GLU A 308 -1.44 3.73 17.36
C GLU A 308 -2.03 2.81 16.29
N ALA A 309 -2.81 3.37 15.38
CA ALA A 309 -3.42 2.60 14.29
C ALA A 309 -2.35 2.05 13.34
N MET A 310 -1.33 2.84 13.01
CA MET A 310 -0.24 2.38 12.15
C MET A 310 0.60 1.28 12.83
N VAL A 311 0.95 1.44 14.10
CA VAL A 311 1.65 0.38 14.87
C VAL A 311 0.79 -0.88 14.91
N GLN A 312 -0.52 -0.75 15.15
CA GLN A 312 -1.44 -1.90 15.12
C GLN A 312 -1.47 -2.58 13.75
N THR A 313 -1.56 -1.83 12.66
CA THR A 313 -1.51 -2.36 11.28
C THR A 313 -0.24 -3.17 11.04
N VAL A 314 0.93 -2.62 11.37
CA VAL A 314 2.22 -3.30 11.13
C VAL A 314 2.33 -4.58 11.95
N MET A 315 1.85 -4.55 13.21
CA MET A 315 1.80 -5.74 14.06
C MET A 315 0.89 -6.83 13.46
N SER A 316 -0.30 -6.46 12.97
CA SER A 316 -1.22 -7.38 12.29
C SER A 316 -0.58 -7.96 11.03
N ALA A 317 0.10 -7.14 10.24
CA ALA A 317 0.78 -7.58 9.01
C ALA A 317 1.87 -8.62 9.32
N GLN A 318 2.72 -8.36 10.32
CA GLN A 318 3.74 -9.32 10.78
C GLN A 318 3.12 -10.65 11.25
N GLU A 319 2.00 -10.59 11.98
CA GLU A 319 1.29 -11.79 12.46
C GLU A 319 0.74 -12.62 11.28
N LEU A 320 0.01 -11.99 10.38
CA LEU A 320 -0.63 -12.67 9.25
C LEU A 320 0.39 -13.19 8.25
N TRP A 321 1.47 -12.43 8.00
CA TRP A 321 2.59 -12.86 7.17
C TRP A 321 3.27 -14.09 7.76
N LEU A 322 3.61 -14.07 9.04
CA LEU A 322 4.27 -15.19 9.70
C LEU A 322 3.38 -16.44 9.70
N LYS A 323 2.09 -16.29 9.97
CA LYS A 323 1.14 -17.41 9.88
C LYS A 323 1.15 -18.04 8.48
N ALA A 324 1.04 -17.22 7.44
CA ALA A 324 1.03 -17.70 6.04
C ALA A 324 2.35 -18.39 5.67
N ALA A 325 3.47 -17.81 6.07
CA ALA A 325 4.80 -18.34 5.82
C ALA A 325 5.10 -19.64 6.60
N LEU A 326 4.34 -19.96 7.66
CA LEU A 326 4.47 -21.17 8.46
C LEU A 326 3.60 -22.34 7.97
N ILE A 327 2.79 -22.18 6.93
CA ILE A 327 2.03 -23.28 6.31
C ILE A 327 2.99 -24.41 5.89
N ASP A 328 2.59 -25.65 6.18
CA ASP A 328 3.29 -26.87 5.72
C ASP A 328 2.92 -27.14 4.26
N ARG A 329 3.66 -26.50 3.35
CA ARG A 329 3.40 -26.53 1.91
C ARG A 329 3.56 -27.91 1.29
N GLU A 330 4.58 -28.66 1.72
CA GLU A 330 4.80 -30.02 1.22
C GLU A 330 3.59 -30.91 1.53
N ARG A 331 3.10 -30.83 2.77
CA ARG A 331 1.89 -31.55 3.16
C ARG A 331 0.66 -31.04 2.42
N LEU A 332 0.50 -29.72 2.30
CA LEU A 332 -0.64 -29.12 1.60
C LEU A 332 -0.70 -29.59 0.13
N THR A 333 0.41 -29.59 -0.59
CA THR A 333 0.49 -30.04 -1.98
C THR A 333 0.09 -31.51 -2.14
N LEU A 334 0.56 -32.40 -1.26
CA LEU A 334 0.18 -33.82 -1.31
C LEU A 334 -1.33 -33.99 -1.13
N LEU A 335 -1.91 -33.31 -0.12
CA LEU A 335 -3.35 -33.39 0.16
C LEU A 335 -4.20 -32.80 -0.96
N GLN A 336 -3.74 -31.73 -1.61
CA GLN A 336 -4.38 -31.14 -2.79
C GLN A 336 -4.36 -32.11 -3.99
N GLN A 337 -3.23 -32.78 -4.24
CA GLN A 337 -3.11 -33.78 -5.31
C GLN A 337 -4.03 -34.99 -5.09
N ASP A 338 -4.20 -35.40 -3.83
CA ASP A 338 -5.08 -36.49 -3.42
C ASP A 338 -6.56 -36.08 -3.32
N CYS A 339 -6.88 -34.79 -3.51
CA CYS A 339 -8.21 -34.22 -3.27
C CYS A 339 -8.75 -34.50 -1.86
N ASP A 340 -7.88 -34.61 -0.85
CA ASP A 340 -8.29 -34.74 0.55
C ASP A 340 -8.71 -33.38 1.11
N LEU A 341 -9.93 -32.97 0.77
CA LEU A 341 -10.45 -31.62 0.98
C LEU A 341 -10.37 -31.18 2.45
N VAL A 342 -10.76 -32.07 3.37
CA VAL A 342 -10.81 -31.75 4.81
C VAL A 342 -9.41 -31.64 5.38
N ALA A 343 -8.52 -32.59 5.06
CA ALA A 343 -7.16 -32.53 5.58
C ALA A 343 -6.40 -31.33 5.02
N ALA A 344 -6.59 -30.99 3.74
CA ALA A 344 -5.99 -29.82 3.11
C ALA A 344 -6.45 -28.52 3.78
N GLU A 345 -7.76 -28.39 4.05
CA GLU A 345 -8.31 -27.23 4.76
C GLU A 345 -7.73 -27.12 6.18
N GLU A 346 -7.64 -28.23 6.93
CA GLU A 346 -7.11 -28.22 8.29
C GLU A 346 -5.63 -27.77 8.35
N VAL A 347 -4.79 -28.10 7.35
CA VAL A 347 -3.42 -27.55 7.27
C VAL A 347 -3.43 -26.02 7.23
N PHE A 348 -4.36 -25.45 6.46
CA PHE A 348 -4.48 -24.00 6.29
C PHE A 348 -5.04 -23.34 7.57
N ARG A 349 -6.08 -23.95 8.17
CA ARG A 349 -6.71 -23.49 9.40
C ARG A 349 -5.76 -23.56 10.60
N ASP A 350 -4.99 -24.64 10.73
CA ASP A 350 -4.01 -24.81 11.80
C ASP A 350 -2.97 -23.69 11.80
N ALA A 351 -2.52 -23.26 10.62
CA ALA A 351 -1.59 -22.15 10.49
C ALA A 351 -2.23 -20.81 10.87
N PHE A 352 -3.46 -20.55 10.43
CA PHE A 352 -4.18 -19.30 10.74
C PHE A 352 -4.51 -19.14 12.23
N TRP A 353 -4.97 -20.21 12.88
CA TRP A 353 -5.39 -20.18 14.28
C TRP A 353 -4.23 -20.32 15.28
N ARG A 354 -3.01 -20.62 14.80
CA ARG A 354 -1.82 -20.67 15.66
C ARG A 354 -1.50 -19.28 16.20
N ASP A 355 -1.35 -19.19 17.52
CA ASP A 355 -0.85 -17.97 18.16
C ASP A 355 0.66 -17.83 17.94
N VAL A 356 1.05 -16.95 17.01
CA VAL A 356 2.45 -16.67 16.70
C VAL A 356 3.02 -15.46 17.46
N ARG A 357 2.21 -14.78 18.28
CA ARG A 357 2.64 -13.56 19.00
C ARG A 357 3.85 -13.80 19.92
N PRO A 358 3.99 -14.93 20.64
CA PRO A 358 5.19 -15.22 21.42
C PRO A 358 6.47 -15.30 20.56
N MET A 359 6.37 -15.85 19.34
CA MET A 359 7.50 -15.95 18.42
C MET A 359 7.93 -14.57 17.91
N ILE A 360 6.97 -13.72 17.56
CA ILE A 360 7.22 -12.35 17.12
C ILE A 360 7.81 -11.51 18.27
N ALA A 361 7.31 -11.67 19.49
CA ALA A 361 7.84 -10.99 20.67
C ALA A 361 9.32 -11.36 20.90
N ALA A 362 9.66 -12.64 20.89
CA ALA A 362 11.04 -13.09 21.06
C ALA A 362 11.95 -12.66 19.89
N TRP A 363 11.44 -12.63 18.65
CA TRP A 363 12.17 -12.03 17.52
C TRP A 363 12.46 -10.54 17.76
N ARG A 364 11.46 -9.74 18.18
CA ARG A 364 11.65 -8.32 18.50
C ARG A 364 12.71 -8.11 19.57
N GLU A 365 12.62 -8.85 20.68
CA GLU A 365 13.61 -8.77 21.77
C GLU A 365 15.03 -9.11 21.29
N SER A 366 15.18 -10.13 20.43
CA SER A 366 16.48 -10.49 19.83
C SER A 366 17.08 -9.41 18.92
N ARG A 367 16.27 -8.44 18.47
CA ARG A 367 16.66 -7.26 17.68
C ARG A 367 16.73 -5.98 18.52
N GLY A 368 16.58 -6.08 19.85
CA GLY A 368 16.56 -4.92 20.74
C GLY A 368 15.29 -4.07 20.63
N LEU A 369 14.22 -4.61 20.04
CA LEU A 369 12.91 -3.98 19.92
C LEU A 369 11.99 -4.39 21.08
N ALA A 370 10.94 -3.61 21.32
CA ALA A 370 9.95 -3.94 22.34
C ALA A 370 9.10 -5.15 21.93
N ALA A 371 8.93 -6.12 22.83
CA ALA A 371 8.07 -7.29 22.60
C ALA A 371 6.63 -6.90 22.19
N ASN A 372 6.08 -5.85 22.82
CA ASN A 372 4.77 -5.28 22.53
C ASN A 372 4.89 -3.80 22.10
N PRO A 373 4.94 -3.51 20.79
CA PRO A 373 5.05 -2.15 20.26
C PRO A 373 3.96 -1.18 20.74
N LEU A 374 2.70 -1.63 20.87
CA LEU A 374 1.61 -0.77 21.35
C LEU A 374 1.75 -0.40 22.82
N ALA A 375 2.20 -1.34 23.66
CA ALA A 375 2.50 -1.04 25.07
C ALA A 375 3.69 -0.07 25.17
N ALA A 376 4.76 -0.33 24.41
CA ALA A 376 5.94 0.54 24.37
C ALA A 376 5.63 1.95 23.85
N LEU A 377 4.73 2.10 22.87
CA LEU A 377 4.26 3.41 22.41
C LEU A 377 3.56 4.18 23.53
N ARG A 378 2.66 3.51 24.26
CA ARG A 378 1.92 4.10 25.39
C ARG A 378 2.83 4.50 26.54
N GLU A 379 3.78 3.64 26.89
CA GLU A 379 4.75 3.89 27.97
C GLU A 379 5.80 4.94 27.59
N GLY A 380 6.15 5.03 26.30
CA GLY A 380 7.15 5.96 25.78
C GLY A 380 6.70 7.42 25.74
N GLY A 381 5.40 7.71 25.91
CA GLY A 381 4.88 9.07 26.00
C GLY A 381 4.93 9.87 24.68
N TYR A 382 5.20 9.20 23.55
CA TYR A 382 5.37 9.86 22.25
C TYR A 382 4.08 10.58 21.84
N VAL A 383 2.94 9.90 21.92
CA VAL A 383 1.63 10.42 21.52
C VAL A 383 1.26 11.64 22.36
N GLU A 384 1.47 11.58 23.67
CA GLU A 384 1.22 12.68 24.60
C GLU A 384 2.13 13.87 24.30
N ARG A 385 3.39 13.61 23.97
CA ARG A 385 4.35 14.65 23.61
C ARG A 385 3.93 15.36 22.32
N VAL A 386 3.71 14.63 21.22
CA VAL A 386 3.32 15.24 19.94
C VAL A 386 1.94 15.88 20.03
N THR A 387 1.02 15.35 20.84
CA THR A 387 -0.26 16.00 21.14
C THR A 387 -0.04 17.39 21.73
N ARG A 388 0.82 17.55 22.74
CA ARG A 388 1.12 18.87 23.33
C ARG A 388 1.82 19.80 22.36
N GLU A 389 2.79 19.30 21.60
CA GLU A 389 3.57 20.09 20.64
C GLU A 389 2.72 20.60 19.46
N ARG A 390 1.73 19.82 19.03
CA ARG A 390 0.92 20.10 17.81
C ARG A 390 -0.44 20.73 18.12
N ALA A 391 -0.99 20.56 19.32
CA ALA A 391 -2.33 21.05 19.69
C ALA A 391 -2.53 22.56 19.48
N SER A 392 -1.48 23.39 19.63
CA SER A 392 -1.59 24.83 19.45
C SER A 392 -1.71 25.28 17.98
N ARG A 393 -1.52 24.37 17.02
CA ARG A 393 -1.49 24.66 15.58
C ARG A 393 -2.80 24.32 14.86
N GLN A 394 -3.82 23.84 15.58
CA GLN A 394 -5.07 23.40 14.97
C GLN A 394 -6.09 24.55 14.88
N SER A 395 -6.31 25.04 13.66
CA SER A 395 -7.43 25.93 13.35
C SER A 395 -8.76 25.17 13.33
N ALA A 396 -9.84 25.84 13.72
CA ALA A 396 -11.20 25.31 13.65
C ALA A 396 -11.53 24.84 12.22
N VAL A 397 -12.02 23.60 12.09
CA VAL A 397 -12.57 23.10 10.82
C VAL A 397 -13.98 23.65 10.70
N SER A 398 -14.21 24.49 9.69
CA SER A 398 -15.56 24.83 9.24
C SER A 398 -16.16 23.58 8.60
N SER A 399 -17.09 22.92 9.28
CA SER A 399 -17.89 21.86 8.66
C SER A 399 -19.12 22.49 8.01
N TYR A 400 -19.19 22.47 6.68
CA TYR A 400 -20.38 22.14 5.89
C TYR A 400 -19.99 22.13 4.40
N ALA A 401 -20.17 20.95 3.78
CA ALA A 401 -20.01 20.64 2.36
C ALA A 401 -18.56 20.65 1.83
#